data_AF-A0A958M9U2-F1
#
_entry.id   AF-A0A958M9U2-F1
#
_cell.length_a   1.000
_cell.length_b   1.000
_cell.length_c   1.000
_cell.angle_alpha   90.00
_cell.angle_beta   90.00
_cell.angle_gamma   90.00
#
_symmetry.space_group_name_H-M   'P 1'
#
loop_
_entity.id
_entity.type
_entity.pdbx_description
1 polymer ?
#
loop_
_entity_poly.entity_id
_entity_poly.type
_entity_poly.pdbx_seq_one_letter_code
_entity_poly.pdbx_strand_id
1 'polypeptide(L)'
;MMNYIPNIVFAVVLVLGIGFFVRNIRKIVRNIKLGKPVNATDNKARRWKNMIRIALGQQKMVVRPLAGLMHIIVYLGFIIINIEVLEIVTDGVFGTHRIFSSLGAAYDLLIGAFEMLALLVIIAVIVFWLRRNIIRVRRFIKPEMKGWPRNDANIILYVEAVLMLLFLTMNGTDLQLQQLGAAHYVQAG
;
A
#
# COMPACT_ATOMS: atom_id res chain seq x y z
N MET A 1 20.84 28.03 1.58
CA MET A 1 19.86 28.35 2.65
C MET A 1 18.90 27.17 2.73
N MET A 2 18.79 26.49 3.87
CA MET A 2 17.81 25.39 3.99
C MET A 2 16.41 25.99 3.81
N ASN A 3 15.74 25.59 2.74
CA ASN A 3 14.39 26.03 2.47
C ASN A 3 13.45 25.12 3.26
N TYR A 4 13.00 25.56 4.44
CA TYR A 4 12.12 24.78 5.31
C TYR A 4 10.65 24.77 4.84
N ILE A 5 10.32 25.59 3.84
CA ILE A 5 8.95 25.72 3.33
C ILE A 5 8.40 24.35 2.84
N PRO A 6 9.12 23.55 2.04
CA PRO A 6 8.65 22.24 1.60
C PRO A 6 8.38 21.28 2.77
N ASN A 7 9.27 21.23 3.76
CA ASN A 7 9.12 20.39 4.96
C ASN A 7 7.90 20.80 5.79
N ILE A 8 7.68 22.11 5.97
CA ILE A 8 6.53 22.64 6.70
C ILE A 8 5.24 22.28 5.96
N VAL A 9 5.20 22.48 4.63
CA VAL A 9 4.05 22.12 3.81
C VAL A 9 3.79 20.61 3.89
N PHE A 10 4.83 19.78 3.77
CA PHE A 10 4.74 18.33 3.90
C PHE A 10 4.18 17.92 5.27
N ALA A 11 4.74 18.47 6.36
CA ALA A 11 4.29 18.19 7.72
C ALA A 11 2.83 18.61 7.96
N VAL A 12 2.40 19.75 7.43
CA VAL A 12 1.00 20.21 7.52
C VAL A 12 0.07 19.24 6.78
N VAL A 13 0.41 18.86 5.55
CA VAL A 13 -0.39 17.90 4.76
C VAL A 13 -0.44 16.53 5.45
N LEU A 14 0.69 16.06 5.99
CA LEU A 14 0.78 14.80 6.73
C LEU A 14 -0.13 14.81 7.98
N VAL A 15 -0.06 15.87 8.79
CA VAL A 15 -0.89 16.01 10.00
C VAL A 15 -2.37 16.08 9.65
N LEU A 16 -2.75 16.84 8.62
CA LEU A 16 -4.14 16.92 8.16
C LEU A 16 -4.64 15.57 7.63
N GLY A 17 -3.82 14.86 6.85
CA GLY A 17 -4.13 13.53 6.31
C GLY A 17 -4.34 12.50 7.42
N ILE A 18 -3.40 12.40 8.36
CA ILE A 18 -3.50 11.50 9.52
C ILE A 18 -4.70 11.88 10.40
N GLY A 19 -4.91 13.17 10.66
CA GLY A 19 -6.04 13.66 11.43
C GLY A 19 -7.39 13.29 10.81
N PHE A 20 -7.53 13.44 9.49
CA PHE A 20 -8.71 13.02 8.74
C PHE A 20 -8.92 11.50 8.80
N PHE A 21 -7.85 10.71 8.60
CA PHE A 21 -7.90 9.25 8.70
C PHE A 21 -8.37 8.80 10.10
N VAL A 22 -7.73 9.30 11.15
CA VAL A 22 -8.07 9.00 12.55
C VAL A 22 -9.53 9.36 12.85
N ARG A 23 -10.02 10.50 12.36
CA ARG A 23 -11.43 10.89 12.51
C ARG A 23 -12.38 9.87 11.87
N ASN A 24 -12.06 9.36 10.68
CA ASN A 24 -12.90 8.36 10.01
C ASN A 24 -12.85 6.99 10.71
N ILE A 25 -11.69 6.54 11.17
CA ILE A 25 -11.55 5.33 11.98
C ILE A 25 -12.38 5.45 13.27
N ARG A 26 -12.32 6.59 13.97
CA ARG A 26 -13.13 6.82 15.17
C ARG A 26 -14.63 6.72 14.90
N LYS A 27 -15.12 7.20 13.75
CA LYS A 27 -16.53 7.04 13.35
C LYS A 27 -16.87 5.56 13.17
N ILE A 28 -16.02 4.78 12.49
CA ILE A 28 -16.23 3.34 12.29
C ILE A 28 -16.26 2.62 13.64
N VAL A 29 -15.27 2.85 14.50
CA VAL A 29 -15.20 2.27 15.85
C VAL A 29 -16.43 2.62 16.68
N ARG A 30 -16.87 3.88 16.64
CA ARG A 30 -18.10 4.32 17.31
C ARG A 30 -19.30 3.51 16.81
N ASN A 31 -19.47 3.38 15.51
CA ASN A 31 -20.60 2.66 14.91
C ASN A 31 -20.57 1.16 15.26
N ILE A 32 -19.39 0.53 15.28
CA ILE A 32 -19.23 -0.87 15.71
C ILE A 32 -19.66 -1.03 17.17
N LYS A 33 -19.27 -0.09 18.05
CA LYS A 33 -19.60 -0.11 19.48
C LYS A 33 -21.08 0.15 19.78
N LEU A 34 -21.84 0.73 18.84
CA LEU A 34 -23.31 0.84 18.93
C LEU A 34 -24.02 -0.49 18.65
N GLY A 35 -23.32 -1.48 18.08
CA GLY A 35 -23.86 -2.82 17.86
C GLY A 35 -24.11 -3.58 19.15
N LYS A 36 -24.80 -4.72 19.04
CA LYS A 36 -25.06 -5.60 20.19
C LYS A 36 -23.75 -6.15 20.75
N PRO A 37 -23.54 -6.14 22.08
CA PRO A 37 -22.36 -6.75 22.67
C PRO A 37 -22.40 -8.26 22.41
N VAL A 38 -21.36 -8.78 21.76
CA VAL A 38 -21.18 -10.22 21.56
C VAL A 38 -20.14 -10.68 22.57
N ASN A 39 -20.52 -11.61 23.46
CA ASN A 39 -19.55 -12.22 24.35
C ASN A 39 -18.63 -13.15 23.53
N ALA A 40 -17.36 -12.78 23.45
CA ALA A 40 -16.34 -13.47 22.66
C ALA A 40 -15.18 -13.99 23.51
N THR A 41 -15.38 -14.17 24.82
CA THR A 41 -14.32 -14.61 25.73
C THR A 41 -14.05 -16.11 25.70
N ASP A 42 -14.91 -16.89 25.05
CA ASP A 42 -14.78 -18.34 24.94
C ASP A 42 -13.71 -18.76 23.91
N ASN A 43 -13.00 -19.85 24.17
CA ASN A 43 -12.12 -20.53 23.21
C ASN A 43 -11.14 -19.61 22.44
N LYS A 44 -10.52 -18.64 23.15
CA LYS A 44 -9.63 -17.62 22.55
C LYS A 44 -8.57 -18.21 21.61
N ALA A 45 -7.89 -19.28 22.03
CA ALA A 45 -6.84 -19.93 21.23
C ALA A 45 -7.38 -20.44 19.87
N ARG A 46 -8.55 -21.08 19.85
CA ARG A 46 -9.18 -21.56 18.61
C ARG A 46 -9.58 -20.41 17.69
N ARG A 47 -10.08 -19.31 18.26
CA ARG A 47 -10.49 -18.12 17.50
C ARG A 47 -9.29 -17.39 16.89
N TRP A 48 -8.21 -17.22 17.65
CA TRP A 48 -6.95 -16.68 17.13
C TRP A 48 -6.36 -17.56 16.02
N LYS A 49 -6.33 -18.88 16.23
CA LYS A 49 -5.88 -19.83 15.20
C LYS A 49 -6.73 -19.73 13.93
N ASN A 50 -8.05 -19.65 14.07
CA ASN A 50 -8.95 -19.45 12.94
C ASN A 50 -8.74 -18.10 12.26
N MET A 51 -8.57 -17.01 13.02
CA MET A 51 -8.32 -15.68 12.48
C MET A 51 -7.01 -15.67 11.69
N ILE A 52 -5.91 -16.18 12.25
CA ILE A 52 -4.62 -16.28 11.55
C ILE A 52 -4.77 -17.09 10.26
N ARG A 53 -5.42 -18.25 10.33
CA ARG A 53 -5.62 -19.13 9.16
C ARG A 53 -6.45 -18.47 8.06
N ILE A 54 -7.50 -17.74 8.42
CA ILE A 54 -8.43 -17.14 7.46
C ILE A 54 -7.89 -15.81 6.92
N ALA A 55 -7.38 -14.95 7.81
CA ALA A 55 -6.93 -13.60 7.48
C ALA A 55 -5.50 -13.59 6.89
N LEU A 56 -4.53 -14.20 7.57
CA LEU A 56 -3.13 -14.24 7.11
C LEU A 56 -2.90 -15.38 6.12
N GLY A 57 -3.48 -16.56 6.38
CA GLY A 57 -3.33 -17.73 5.50
C GLY A 57 -4.13 -17.66 4.20
N GLN A 58 -4.92 -16.60 3.99
CA GLN A 58 -5.70 -16.34 2.77
C GLN A 58 -6.43 -17.56 2.20
N GLN A 59 -7.01 -18.41 3.05
CA GLN A 59 -7.50 -19.75 2.68
C GLN A 59 -8.48 -19.75 1.48
N LYS A 60 -9.25 -18.68 1.27
CA LYS A 60 -10.18 -18.53 0.14
C LYS A 60 -9.50 -18.25 -1.20
N MET A 61 -8.24 -17.82 -1.22
CA MET A 61 -7.49 -17.46 -2.43
C MET A 61 -6.83 -18.66 -3.09
N VAL A 62 -6.54 -19.72 -2.32
CA VAL A 62 -5.99 -20.99 -2.84
C VAL A 62 -6.98 -21.69 -3.80
N VAL A 63 -8.28 -21.44 -3.65
CA VAL A 63 -9.33 -22.03 -4.50
C VAL A 63 -9.32 -21.46 -5.94
N ARG A 64 -8.66 -20.31 -6.17
CA ARG A 64 -8.56 -19.68 -7.49
C ARG A 64 -7.10 -19.31 -7.76
N PRO A 65 -6.27 -20.25 -8.25
CA PRO A 65 -4.82 -20.15 -8.23
C PRO A 65 -4.30 -18.88 -8.92
N LEU A 66 -4.84 -18.51 -10.08
CA LEU A 66 -4.41 -17.30 -10.78
C LEU A 66 -4.73 -16.01 -10.01
N ALA A 67 -5.94 -15.89 -9.48
CA ALA A 67 -6.35 -14.73 -8.68
C ALA A 67 -5.62 -14.68 -7.34
N GLY A 68 -5.33 -15.84 -6.75
CA GLY A 68 -4.55 -15.96 -5.53
C GLY A 68 -3.09 -15.55 -5.72
N LEU A 69 -2.44 -16.00 -6.79
CA LEU A 69 -1.07 -15.61 -7.12
C LEU A 69 -0.96 -14.08 -7.29
N MET A 70 -1.83 -13.48 -8.10
CA MET A 70 -1.85 -12.03 -8.28
C MET A 70 -2.12 -11.28 -6.97
N HIS A 71 -2.97 -11.82 -6.09
CA HIS A 71 -3.19 -11.19 -4.79
C HIS A 71 -1.95 -11.31 -3.89
N ILE A 72 -1.23 -12.42 -3.91
CA ILE A 72 0.00 -12.56 -3.12
C ILE A 72 1.03 -11.53 -3.57
N ILE A 73 1.18 -11.31 -4.87
CA ILE A 73 2.05 -10.26 -5.43
C ILE A 73 1.65 -8.88 -4.87
N VAL A 74 0.37 -8.51 -4.99
CA VAL A 74 -0.17 -7.25 -4.46
C VAL A 74 0.03 -7.13 -2.94
N TYR A 75 -0.22 -8.21 -2.20
CA TYR A 75 -0.09 -8.26 -0.75
C TYR A 75 1.37 -8.07 -0.29
N LEU A 76 2.33 -8.75 -0.94
CA LEU A 76 3.75 -8.55 -0.69
C LEU A 76 4.16 -7.12 -1.08
N GLY A 77 3.61 -6.59 -2.18
CA GLY A 77 3.76 -5.20 -2.58
C GLY A 77 3.39 -4.25 -1.45
N PHE A 78 2.19 -4.39 -0.89
CA PHE A 78 1.75 -3.56 0.25
C PHE A 78 2.65 -3.70 1.48
N ILE A 79 3.17 -4.88 1.80
CA ILE A 79 4.10 -5.04 2.93
C ILE A 79 5.37 -4.23 2.69
N ILE A 80 5.99 -4.35 1.52
CA ILE A 80 7.26 -3.67 1.22
C ILE A 80 7.04 -2.16 1.08
N ILE A 81 5.94 -1.71 0.45
CA ILE A 81 5.58 -0.29 0.36
C ILE A 81 5.51 0.38 1.74
N ASN A 82 5.09 -0.32 2.79
CA ASN A 82 5.04 0.30 4.12
C ASN A 82 6.44 0.67 4.65
N ILE A 83 7.48 -0.07 4.25
CA ILE A 83 8.87 0.25 4.59
C ILE A 83 9.29 1.52 3.84
N GLU A 84 9.01 1.59 2.54
CA GLU A 84 9.31 2.76 1.69
C GLU A 84 8.53 4.02 2.13
N VAL A 85 7.26 3.86 2.50
CA VAL A 85 6.43 4.96 3.01
C VAL A 85 6.99 5.49 4.32
N LEU A 86 7.53 4.62 5.20
CA LEU A 86 8.19 5.07 6.41
C LEU A 86 9.39 5.95 6.07
N GLU A 87 10.20 5.54 5.09
CA GLU A 87 11.34 6.32 4.60
C GLU A 87 10.90 7.69 4.05
N ILE A 88 9.94 7.71 3.11
CA ILE A 88 9.42 8.95 2.51
C ILE A 88 8.86 9.90 3.56
N VAL A 89 8.15 9.38 4.56
CA VAL A 89 7.62 10.20 5.65
C VAL A 89 8.74 10.78 6.49
N THR A 90 9.76 9.99 6.84
CA THR A 90 10.92 10.51 7.58
C THR A 90 11.70 11.54 6.77
N ASP A 91 11.94 11.27 5.49
CA ASP A 91 12.65 12.16 4.58
C ASP A 91 11.91 13.48 4.37
N GLY A 92 10.60 13.44 4.13
CA GLY A 92 9.78 14.63 3.97
C GLY A 92 9.70 15.50 5.23
N VAL A 93 9.77 14.90 6.42
CA VAL A 93 9.79 15.64 7.69
C VAL A 93 11.17 16.25 7.95
N PHE A 94 12.25 15.47 7.83
CA PHE A 94 13.59 15.90 8.20
C PHE A 94 14.36 16.60 7.07
N GLY A 95 13.87 16.55 5.84
CA GLY A 95 14.54 17.13 4.67
C GLY A 95 15.75 16.32 4.24
N THR A 96 15.74 15.02 4.53
CA THR A 96 16.74 14.05 4.10
C THR A 96 16.28 13.36 2.81
N HIS A 97 17.17 12.59 2.20
CA HIS A 97 16.86 11.72 1.07
C HIS A 97 17.51 10.37 1.36
N ARG A 98 16.72 9.29 1.31
CA ARG A 98 17.17 7.90 1.51
C ARG A 98 17.84 7.70 2.87
N ILE A 99 17.17 8.09 3.96
CA ILE A 99 17.73 8.00 5.31
C ILE A 99 18.12 6.56 5.72
N PHE A 100 17.52 5.53 5.11
CA PHE A 100 17.88 4.13 5.37
C PHE A 100 19.03 3.61 4.51
N SER A 101 19.62 4.44 3.63
CA SER A 101 20.79 4.07 2.81
C SER A 101 21.99 3.60 3.62
N SER A 102 22.09 4.01 4.89
CA SER A 102 23.11 3.52 5.84
C SER A 102 23.12 1.99 6.05
N LEU A 103 22.06 1.27 5.66
CA LEU A 103 21.98 -0.19 5.70
C LEU A 103 22.80 -0.87 4.57
N GLY A 104 23.36 -0.12 3.63
CA GLY A 104 24.25 -0.60 2.58
C GLY A 104 23.60 -1.64 1.66
N ALA A 105 24.29 -2.76 1.40
CA ALA A 105 23.83 -3.77 0.44
C ALA A 105 22.43 -4.36 0.73
N ALA A 106 21.98 -4.36 1.99
CA ALA A 106 20.63 -4.79 2.33
C ALA A 106 19.57 -3.79 1.85
N TYR A 107 19.90 -2.49 1.83
CA TYR A 107 19.07 -1.43 1.29
C TYR A 107 18.98 -1.53 -0.23
N ASP A 108 20.12 -1.71 -0.91
CA ASP A 108 20.16 -1.86 -2.37
C ASP A 108 19.31 -3.04 -2.83
N LEU A 109 19.40 -4.18 -2.13
CA LEU A 109 18.56 -5.34 -2.38
C LEU A 109 17.07 -5.02 -2.17
N LEU A 110 16.74 -4.24 -1.14
CA LEU A 110 15.35 -3.85 -0.82
C LEU A 110 14.78 -2.96 -1.93
N ILE A 111 15.53 -1.96 -2.39
CA ILE A 111 15.12 -1.06 -3.48
C ILE A 111 14.99 -1.83 -4.80
N GLY A 112 15.97 -2.66 -5.16
CA GLY A 112 15.89 -3.49 -6.37
C GLY A 112 14.73 -4.49 -6.32
N ALA A 113 14.47 -5.11 -5.17
CA ALA A 113 13.31 -5.99 -4.99
C ALA A 113 11.99 -5.20 -5.11
N PHE A 114 11.96 -3.97 -4.61
CA PHE A 114 10.79 -3.10 -4.69
C PHE A 114 10.45 -2.72 -6.13
N GLU A 115 11.41 -2.37 -6.97
CA GLU A 115 11.16 -2.03 -8.38
C GLU A 115 10.57 -3.19 -9.17
N MET A 116 11.17 -4.37 -9.03
CA MET A 116 10.68 -5.59 -9.66
C MET A 116 9.26 -5.91 -9.18
N LEU A 117 9.01 -5.78 -7.88
CA LEU A 117 7.69 -6.03 -7.30
C LEU A 117 6.67 -4.99 -7.74
N ALA A 118 7.02 -3.71 -7.80
CA ALA A 118 6.14 -2.63 -8.25
C ALA A 118 5.66 -2.86 -9.69
N LEU A 119 6.55 -3.32 -10.58
CA LEU A 119 6.18 -3.73 -11.93
C LEU A 119 5.16 -4.89 -11.92
N LEU A 120 5.40 -5.92 -11.11
CA LEU A 120 4.47 -7.05 -10.97
C LEU A 120 3.12 -6.62 -10.40
N VAL A 121 3.10 -5.67 -9.45
CA VAL A 121 1.88 -5.09 -8.88
C VAL A 121 1.11 -4.35 -9.96
N ILE A 122 1.74 -3.54 -10.81
CA ILE A 122 1.08 -2.86 -11.93
C ILE A 122 0.39 -3.89 -12.85
N ILE A 123 1.10 -4.96 -13.21
CA ILE A 123 0.53 -6.04 -14.03
C ILE A 123 -0.68 -6.67 -13.33
N ALA A 124 -0.56 -7.01 -12.05
CA ALA A 124 -1.65 -7.60 -11.26
C ALA A 124 -2.87 -6.66 -11.16
N VAL A 125 -2.64 -5.37 -10.92
CA VAL A 125 -3.68 -4.33 -10.85
C VAL A 125 -4.39 -4.20 -12.19
N ILE A 126 -3.66 -4.14 -13.32
CA ILE A 126 -4.26 -4.12 -14.66
C ILE A 126 -5.16 -5.34 -14.86
N VAL A 127 -4.68 -6.54 -14.56
CA VAL A 127 -5.49 -7.76 -14.71
C VAL A 127 -6.72 -7.75 -13.80
N PHE A 128 -6.59 -7.31 -12.54
CA PHE A 128 -7.74 -7.16 -11.63
C PHE A 128 -8.73 -6.11 -12.12
N TRP A 129 -8.24 -5.02 -12.68
CA TRP A 129 -9.06 -3.94 -13.18
C TRP A 129 -9.83 -4.34 -14.44
N LEU A 130 -9.17 -5.03 -15.38
CA LEU A 130 -9.77 -5.66 -16.56
C LEU A 130 -10.82 -6.70 -16.15
N ARG A 131 -10.48 -7.59 -15.22
CA ARG A 131 -11.40 -8.62 -14.72
C ARG A 131 -12.64 -8.04 -14.05
N ARG A 132 -12.53 -6.86 -13.45
CA ARG A 132 -13.64 -6.19 -12.76
C ARG A 132 -14.53 -5.40 -13.70
N ASN A 133 -13.98 -4.70 -14.68
CA ASN A 133 -14.74 -3.75 -15.51
C ASN A 133 -15.03 -4.25 -16.92
N ILE A 134 -14.17 -5.10 -17.49
CA ILE A 134 -14.33 -5.62 -18.84
C ILE A 134 -14.94 -7.02 -18.82
N ILE A 135 -14.35 -7.93 -18.02
CA ILE A 135 -14.83 -9.31 -17.94
C ILE A 135 -16.15 -9.34 -17.16
N ARG A 136 -17.22 -9.81 -17.82
CA ARG A 136 -18.57 -9.90 -17.25
C ARG A 136 -18.74 -11.04 -16.24
N VAL A 137 -18.04 -10.97 -15.11
CA VAL A 137 -18.15 -11.96 -14.02
C VAL A 137 -19.50 -11.78 -13.33
N ARG A 138 -20.34 -12.84 -13.28
CA ARG A 138 -21.70 -12.80 -12.68
C ARG A 138 -21.77 -12.14 -11.31
N ARG A 139 -20.77 -12.35 -10.44
CA ARG A 139 -20.69 -11.74 -9.10
C ARG A 139 -20.62 -10.21 -9.13
N PHE A 140 -20.01 -9.62 -10.15
CA PHE A 140 -19.78 -8.17 -10.24
C PHE A 140 -20.93 -7.40 -10.92
N ILE A 141 -21.89 -8.12 -11.50
CA ILE A 141 -23.02 -7.52 -12.25
C ILE A 141 -24.31 -7.49 -11.41
N LYS A 142 -24.29 -8.08 -10.21
CA LYS A 142 -25.47 -8.15 -9.37
C LYS A 142 -25.93 -6.75 -8.89
N PRO A 143 -27.24 -6.55 -8.63
CA PRO A 143 -27.78 -5.26 -8.19
C PRO A 143 -27.07 -4.66 -6.96
N GLU A 144 -26.62 -5.50 -6.03
CA GLU A 144 -25.89 -5.05 -4.83
C GLU A 144 -24.53 -4.41 -5.12
N MET A 145 -23.98 -4.58 -6.32
CA MET A 145 -22.72 -3.99 -6.73
C MET A 145 -22.88 -2.58 -7.34
N LYS A 146 -24.10 -2.07 -7.53
CA LYS A 146 -24.32 -0.75 -8.11
C LYS A 146 -23.90 0.36 -7.14
N GLY A 147 -23.26 1.41 -7.67
CA GLY A 147 -22.84 2.58 -6.90
C GLY A 147 -21.52 2.40 -6.15
N TRP A 148 -21.53 2.68 -4.84
CA TRP A 148 -20.32 2.75 -4.00
C TRP A 148 -19.45 1.50 -4.02
N PRO A 149 -19.97 0.26 -3.87
CA PRO A 149 -19.11 -0.94 -3.78
C PRO A 149 -18.29 -1.21 -5.04
N ARG A 150 -18.77 -0.78 -6.21
CA ARG A 150 -18.02 -0.87 -7.46
C ARG A 150 -16.95 0.22 -7.53
N ASN A 151 -17.31 1.45 -7.19
CA ASN A 151 -16.39 2.59 -7.25
C ASN A 151 -15.26 2.47 -6.24
N ASP A 152 -15.56 2.09 -4.99
CA ASP A 152 -14.57 1.86 -3.92
C ASP A 152 -13.44 0.94 -4.38
N ALA A 153 -13.79 -0.20 -4.96
CA ALA A 153 -12.81 -1.16 -5.46
C ALA A 153 -12.10 -0.74 -6.76
N ASN A 154 -12.66 0.20 -7.53
CA ASN A 154 -11.96 0.78 -8.68
C ASN A 154 -11.01 1.91 -8.22
N ILE A 155 -11.41 2.68 -7.22
CA ILE A 155 -10.60 3.74 -6.61
C ILE A 155 -9.33 3.13 -6.01
N ILE A 156 -9.44 2.03 -5.26
CA ILE A 156 -8.24 1.42 -4.66
C ILE A 156 -7.26 0.92 -5.72
N LEU A 157 -7.75 0.27 -6.79
CA LEU A 157 -6.90 -0.19 -7.91
C LEU A 157 -6.26 0.98 -8.66
N TYR A 158 -7.02 2.07 -8.86
CA TYR A 158 -6.50 3.28 -9.49
C TYR A 158 -5.41 3.93 -8.64
N VAL A 159 -5.65 4.12 -7.34
CA VAL A 159 -4.67 4.70 -6.41
C VAL A 159 -3.42 3.84 -6.33
N GLU A 160 -3.57 2.50 -6.28
CA GLU A 160 -2.45 1.57 -6.27
C GLU A 160 -1.61 1.66 -7.54
N ALA A 161 -2.25 1.71 -8.73
CA ALA A 161 -1.53 1.90 -9.99
C ALA A 161 -0.77 3.24 -10.02
N VAL A 162 -1.42 4.35 -9.63
CA VAL A 162 -0.78 5.66 -9.56
C VAL A 162 0.40 5.65 -8.60
N LEU A 163 0.24 5.03 -7.42
CA LEU A 163 1.29 4.92 -6.42
C LEU A 163 2.51 4.17 -6.98
N MET A 164 2.31 3.03 -7.66
CA MET A 164 3.42 2.26 -8.24
C MET A 164 4.15 3.05 -9.34
N LEU A 165 3.39 3.79 -10.16
CA LEU A 165 3.99 4.64 -11.19
C LEU A 165 4.81 5.78 -10.58
N LEU A 166 4.32 6.42 -9.52
CA LEU A 166 5.06 7.46 -8.81
C LEU A 166 6.37 6.93 -8.23
N PHE A 167 6.33 5.72 -7.65
CA PHE A 167 7.52 5.05 -7.11
C PHE A 167 8.55 4.71 -8.19
N LEU A 168 8.14 4.09 -9.29
CA LEU A 168 9.05 3.77 -10.40
C LEU A 168 9.63 5.05 -11.04
N THR A 169 8.82 6.11 -11.15
CA THR A 169 9.27 7.40 -11.69
C THR A 169 10.25 8.09 -10.74
N MET A 170 10.00 8.03 -9.43
CA MET A 170 10.90 8.54 -8.39
C MET A 170 12.25 7.84 -8.47
N ASN A 171 12.27 6.50 -8.47
CA ASN A 171 13.51 5.74 -8.54
C ASN A 171 14.26 5.98 -9.86
N GLY A 172 13.56 6.05 -10.99
CA GLY A 172 14.19 6.37 -12.28
C GLY A 172 14.81 7.77 -12.30
N THR A 173 14.19 8.72 -11.61
CA THR A 173 14.74 10.08 -11.45
C THR A 173 15.93 10.09 -10.49
N ASP A 174 15.87 9.35 -9.38
CA ASP A 174 16.97 9.17 -8.44
C ASP A 174 18.21 8.62 -9.17
N LEU A 175 18.05 7.57 -9.99
CA LEU A 175 19.13 6.97 -10.78
C LEU A 175 19.78 7.99 -11.73
N GLN A 176 18.96 8.78 -12.44
CA GLN A 176 19.47 9.81 -13.34
C GLN A 176 20.28 10.88 -12.59
N LEU A 177 19.83 11.29 -11.40
CA LEU A 177 20.52 12.28 -10.56
C LEU A 177 21.81 11.73 -9.95
N GLN A 178 21.83 10.46 -9.56
CA GLN A 178 23.04 9.74 -9.14
C GLN A 178 24.09 9.71 -10.27
N GLN A 179 23.67 9.41 -11.51
CA GLN A 179 24.56 9.38 -12.68
C GLN A 179 25.14 10.76 -13.02
N LEU A 180 24.38 11.83 -12.78
CA LEU A 180 24.83 13.20 -12.95
C LEU A 180 25.74 13.69 -11.80
N GLY A 181 25.95 12.87 -10.77
CA GLY A 181 26.75 13.23 -9.60
C GLY A 181 26.11 14.34 -8.75
N ALA A 182 24.77 14.42 -8.74
CA ALA A 182 24.06 15.43 -7.96
C ALA A 182 24.39 15.27 -6.47
N ALA A 183 24.74 16.38 -5.81
CA ALA A 183 24.98 16.38 -4.37
C ALA A 183 23.74 15.90 -3.60
N HIS A 184 23.94 15.15 -2.53
CA HIS A 184 22.90 14.56 -1.66
C HIS A 184 22.16 13.33 -2.20
N TYR A 185 22.41 12.88 -3.43
CA TYR A 185 21.85 11.62 -3.95
C TYR A 185 22.80 10.45 -3.68
N VAL A 186 22.40 9.55 -2.78
CA VAL A 186 23.15 8.33 -2.47
C VAL A 186 22.98 7.33 -3.60
N GLN A 187 24.06 6.67 -4.03
CA GLN A 187 23.96 5.51 -4.92
C GLN A 187 23.31 4.36 -4.16
N ALA A 188 22.09 4.01 -4.57
CA ALA A 188 21.32 2.92 -4.02
C ALA A 188 20.42 2.32 -5.09
N GLY A 189 20.31 1.00 -5.09
CA GLY A 189 19.59 0.23 -6.12
C GLY A 189 20.47 -0.21 -7.29
#